data_AF-A0A9D7T1D5-F1
#
_entry.id   AF-A0A9D7T1D5-F1
#
_cell.length_a   1.000
_cell.length_b   1.000
_cell.length_c   1.000
_cell.angle_alpha   90.00
_cell.angle_beta   90.00
_cell.angle_gamma   90.00
#
_symmetry.space_group_name_H-M   'P 1'
#
loop_
_entity.id
_entity.type
_entity.pdbx_description
1 polymer ?
#
loop_
_entity_poly.entity_id
_entity_poly.type
_entity_poly.pdbx_seq_one_letter_code
_entity_poly.pdbx_strand_id
1 'polypeptide(L)'
;MSAIKRGDLWLRLRDHGLVEGDMPEAGDAGAPWFVRVMLGIAGWIGAMFLLGFVGVGFSFVFKSSVATFVVGIGACIAAVAIFRAAPKNDFVGQFGLAVSLAGQVMMAFGVGQWLDDSLFGTALYIALQQTLLFILMPNFVHRLWASWTGALAAAVALMDAGLFGFTPAITTGAFACVALAEFKLARHGTLLRAGIYGLALAAVQTAVMHDHSVANLILEHNRHGLVLGATGIWLGRLASLAVFLWVVTALLKRDNLSLSSGSGRLAVIGALVLGLVSIKAPGVGPAAAILIIGYANADRVLVGLGIFALLGYLSHYYYSMQTTLLEKSGLLIAFGIVLLLARLGLRYGWQNRQTENTETNHA
;
A
#
# COMPACT_ATOMS: atom_id res chain seq x y z
N MET A 1 -10.81 10.19 -31.08
CA MET A 1 -9.39 10.57 -31.21
C MET A 1 -8.72 9.55 -32.10
N SER A 2 -8.31 9.95 -33.32
CA SER A 2 -7.56 9.10 -34.24
C SER A 2 -6.25 8.68 -33.57
N ALA A 3 -6.00 7.37 -33.47
CA ALA A 3 -4.72 6.86 -32.97
C ALA A 3 -3.62 7.35 -33.94
N ILE A 4 -2.82 8.32 -33.50
CA ILE A 4 -1.65 8.80 -34.24
C ILE A 4 -0.74 7.58 -34.46
N LYS A 5 -0.42 7.25 -35.72
CA LYS A 5 0.47 6.14 -36.00
C LYS A 5 1.85 6.47 -35.44
N ARG A 6 2.54 5.47 -34.90
CA ARG A 6 3.83 5.64 -34.20
C ARG A 6 4.86 6.44 -35.00
N GLY A 7 4.90 6.26 -36.32
CA GLY A 7 5.77 7.02 -37.22
C GLY A 7 5.43 8.52 -37.26
N ASP A 8 4.15 8.87 -37.34
CA ASP A 8 3.68 10.26 -37.36
C ASP A 8 3.98 10.97 -36.03
N LEU A 9 3.89 10.25 -34.91
CA LEU A 9 4.26 10.77 -33.59
C LEU A 9 5.77 11.01 -33.48
N TRP A 10 6.59 10.08 -33.97
CA TRP A 10 8.06 10.22 -33.96
C TRP A 10 8.51 11.42 -34.78
N LEU A 11 7.95 11.60 -35.98
CA LEU A 11 8.21 12.76 -36.83
C LEU A 11 7.88 14.07 -36.11
N ARG A 12 6.70 14.16 -35.49
CA ARG A 12 6.31 15.35 -34.70
C ARG A 12 7.27 15.64 -33.55
N LEU A 13 7.67 14.62 -32.79
CA LEU A 13 8.60 14.80 -31.68
C LEU A 13 9.97 15.29 -32.16
N ARG A 14 10.44 14.78 -33.31
CA ARG A 14 11.68 15.22 -33.94
C ARG A 14 11.58 16.65 -34.47
N ASP A 15 10.49 16.99 -35.14
CA ASP A 15 10.23 18.34 -35.68
C ASP A 15 10.16 19.40 -34.56
N HIS A 16 9.72 19.00 -33.36
CA HIS A 16 9.72 19.85 -32.17
C HIS A 16 11.03 19.83 -31.37
N GLY A 17 12.08 19.16 -31.85
CA GLY A 17 13.38 19.09 -31.18
C GLY A 17 13.36 18.35 -29.84
N LEU A 18 12.36 17.50 -29.59
CA LEU A 18 12.21 16.75 -28.33
C LEU A 18 12.96 15.41 -28.34
N VAL A 19 13.33 14.92 -29.52
CA VAL A 19 14.09 13.67 -29.72
C VAL A 19 15.06 13.81 -30.89
N GLU A 20 16.20 13.13 -30.78
CA GLU A 20 17.24 13.05 -31.81
C GLU A 20 17.45 11.61 -32.28
N GLY A 21 17.87 11.44 -33.53
CA GLY A 21 18.25 10.15 -34.10
C GLY A 21 17.12 9.38 -34.80
N ASP A 22 17.42 8.13 -35.13
CA ASP A 22 16.50 7.21 -35.80
C ASP A 22 15.38 6.76 -34.88
N MET A 23 14.24 6.40 -35.48
CA MET A 23 13.10 5.88 -34.75
C MET A 23 13.52 4.61 -33.99
N PRO A 24 13.40 4.56 -32.65
CA PRO A 24 13.77 3.38 -31.89
C PRO A 24 12.94 2.20 -32.37
N GLU A 25 13.61 1.05 -32.54
CA GLU A 25 12.97 -0.19 -32.96
C GLU A 25 11.72 -0.46 -32.12
N ALA A 26 10.74 -1.12 -32.71
CA ALA A 26 9.64 -1.64 -31.91
C ALA A 26 10.21 -2.66 -30.93
N GLY A 27 10.51 -2.20 -29.71
CA GLY A 27 10.87 -3.08 -28.61
C GLY A 27 9.87 -4.22 -28.58
N ASP A 28 10.39 -5.45 -28.42
CA ASP A 28 9.63 -6.69 -28.48
C ASP A 28 8.23 -6.45 -27.96
N ALA A 29 7.24 -6.69 -28.83
CA ALA A 29 5.85 -6.65 -28.45
C ALA A 29 5.62 -7.79 -27.45
N GLY A 30 6.06 -7.57 -26.21
CA GLY A 30 5.93 -8.53 -25.13
C GLY A 30 4.47 -8.87 -25.01
N ALA A 31 4.19 -10.11 -24.60
CA ALA A 31 2.84 -10.64 -24.51
C ALA A 31 1.86 -9.58 -23.94
N PRO A 32 0.68 -9.35 -24.55
CA PRO A 32 -0.27 -8.36 -24.06
C PRO A 32 -0.52 -8.52 -22.56
N TRP A 33 -0.80 -7.42 -21.85
CA TRP A 33 -0.90 -7.43 -20.38
C TRP A 33 -1.87 -8.50 -19.84
N PHE A 34 -2.97 -8.77 -20.55
CA PHE A 34 -3.92 -9.81 -20.18
C PHE A 34 -3.34 -11.23 -20.32
N VAL A 35 -2.47 -11.48 -21.30
CA VAL A 35 -1.75 -12.76 -21.46
C VAL A 35 -0.75 -12.94 -20.33
N ARG A 36 -0.06 -11.86 -19.92
CA ARG A 36 0.84 -11.89 -18.77
C ARG A 36 0.10 -12.20 -17.46
N VAL A 37 -1.07 -11.60 -17.27
CA VAL A 37 -1.94 -11.89 -16.12
C VAL A 37 -2.43 -13.34 -16.15
N MET A 38 -2.92 -13.81 -17.30
CA MET A 38 -3.37 -15.20 -17.48
C MET A 38 -2.25 -16.21 -17.18
N LEU A 39 -1.05 -15.98 -17.74
CA LEU A 39 0.13 -16.82 -17.51
C LEU A 39 0.58 -16.77 -16.05
N GLY A 40 0.45 -15.61 -15.40
CA GLY A 40 0.70 -15.47 -13.97
C GLY A 40 -0.25 -16.31 -13.12
N ILE A 41 -1.56 -16.23 -13.38
CA ILE A 41 -2.58 -17.03 -12.68
C ILE A 41 -2.34 -18.53 -12.90
N ALA A 42 -2.12 -18.95 -14.15
CA ALA A 42 -1.82 -20.35 -14.47
C ALA A 42 -0.54 -20.84 -13.79
N GLY A 43 0.50 -19.99 -13.77
CA GLY A 43 1.75 -20.26 -13.06
C GLY A 43 1.56 -20.43 -11.55
N TRP A 44 0.73 -19.60 -10.91
CA TRP A 44 0.42 -19.72 -9.47
C TRP A 44 -0.36 -20.99 -9.15
N ILE A 45 -1.34 -21.35 -9.98
CA ILE A 45 -2.08 -22.61 -9.82
C ILE A 45 -1.12 -23.79 -9.97
N GLY A 46 -0.30 -23.81 -11.01
CA GLY A 46 0.70 -24.86 -11.23
C GLY A 46 1.71 -24.95 -10.08
N ALA A 47 2.14 -23.80 -9.56
CA ALA A 47 3.01 -23.74 -8.40
C ALA A 47 2.35 -24.32 -7.14
N MET A 48 1.06 -24.05 -6.88
CA MET A 48 0.35 -24.66 -5.75
C MET A 48 0.31 -26.19 -5.85
N PHE A 49 0.06 -26.74 -7.04
CA PHE A 49 0.11 -28.19 -7.25
C PHE A 49 1.52 -28.76 -7.04
N LEU A 50 2.55 -28.08 -7.57
CA LEU A 50 3.93 -28.47 -7.37
C LEU A 50 4.31 -28.42 -5.88
N LEU A 51 3.92 -27.36 -5.17
CA LEU A 51 4.14 -27.22 -3.73
C LEU A 51 3.42 -28.27 -2.92
N GLY A 52 2.18 -28.62 -3.28
CA GLY A 52 1.47 -29.74 -2.66
C GLY A 52 2.18 -31.07 -2.89
N PHE A 53 2.59 -31.34 -4.12
CA PHE A 53 3.33 -32.57 -4.48
C PHE A 53 4.66 -32.67 -3.73
N VAL A 54 5.46 -31.60 -3.75
CA VAL A 54 6.74 -31.53 -3.01
C VAL A 54 6.48 -31.61 -1.51
N GLY A 55 5.48 -30.91 -0.99
CA GLY A 55 5.14 -30.93 0.44
C GLY A 55 4.77 -32.33 0.93
N VAL A 56 4.00 -33.09 0.15
CA VAL A 56 3.66 -34.49 0.45
C VAL A 56 4.88 -35.40 0.29
N GLY A 57 5.61 -35.28 -0.83
CA GLY A 57 6.79 -36.10 -1.12
C GLY A 57 7.93 -35.91 -0.13
N PHE A 58 8.08 -34.70 0.41
CA PHE A 58 9.06 -34.34 1.44
C PHE A 58 8.42 -34.17 2.83
N SER A 59 7.31 -34.85 3.11
CA SER A 59 6.62 -34.77 4.41
C SER A 59 7.53 -35.11 5.61
N PHE A 60 8.59 -35.90 5.41
CA PHE A 60 9.59 -36.17 6.44
C PHE A 60 10.34 -34.91 6.90
N VAL A 61 10.51 -33.90 6.03
CA VAL A 61 11.17 -32.63 6.37
C VAL A 61 10.39 -31.89 7.44
N PHE A 62 9.06 -31.89 7.33
CA PHE A 62 8.14 -31.26 8.29
C PHE A 62 8.13 -31.90 9.68
N LYS A 63 8.75 -33.08 9.84
CA LYS A 63 8.93 -33.71 11.16
C LYS A 63 10.06 -33.09 11.97
N SER A 64 10.94 -32.30 11.35
CA SER A 64 12.04 -31.61 12.01
C SER A 64 11.97 -30.12 11.74
N SER A 65 11.83 -29.32 12.81
CA SER A 65 11.79 -27.85 12.74
C SER A 65 13.05 -27.30 12.06
N VAL A 66 14.21 -27.86 12.41
CA VAL A 66 15.51 -27.51 11.83
C VAL A 66 15.55 -27.81 10.33
N ALA A 67 15.14 -29.01 9.91
CA ALA A 67 15.15 -29.38 8.50
C ALA A 67 14.20 -28.49 7.69
N THR A 68 13.01 -28.23 8.20
CA THR A 68 12.01 -27.36 7.56
C THR A 68 12.54 -25.96 7.36
N PHE A 69 13.17 -25.39 8.40
CA PHE A 69 13.78 -24.06 8.34
C PHE A 69 14.92 -23.99 7.30
N VAL A 70 15.84 -24.95 7.33
CA VAL A 70 17.00 -25.00 6.42
C VAL A 70 16.56 -25.19 4.96
N VAL A 71 15.60 -26.07 4.70
CA VAL A 71 15.03 -26.24 3.35
C VAL A 71 14.35 -24.96 2.88
N GLY A 72 13.65 -24.25 3.77
CA GLY A 72 13.05 -22.96 3.46
C GLY A 72 14.06 -21.87 3.09
N ILE A 73 15.22 -21.81 3.77
CA ILE A 73 16.35 -20.96 3.37
C ILE A 73 16.84 -21.35 1.98
N GLY A 74 17.05 -22.64 1.74
CA GLY A 74 17.47 -23.16 0.43
C GLY A 74 16.53 -22.74 -0.70
N ALA A 75 15.22 -22.83 -0.48
CA ALA A 75 14.21 -22.39 -1.43
C ALA A 75 14.27 -20.86 -1.68
N CYS A 76 14.47 -20.04 -0.64
CA CYS A 76 14.66 -18.61 -0.83
C CYS A 76 15.94 -18.28 -1.63
N ILE A 77 17.05 -18.98 -1.36
CA ILE A 77 18.30 -18.82 -2.13
C ILE A 77 18.09 -19.24 -3.60
N ALA A 78 17.41 -20.36 -3.84
CA ALA A 78 17.07 -20.80 -5.18
C ALA A 78 16.22 -19.75 -5.92
N ALA A 79 15.25 -19.13 -5.24
CA ALA A 79 14.47 -18.04 -5.81
C ALA A 79 15.32 -16.82 -6.19
N VAL A 80 16.31 -16.43 -5.37
CA VAL A 80 17.27 -15.37 -5.74
C VAL A 80 18.01 -15.72 -7.03
N ALA A 81 18.50 -16.97 -7.14
CA ALA A 81 19.19 -17.44 -8.33
C ALA A 81 18.27 -17.41 -9.57
N ILE A 82 17.02 -17.86 -9.43
CA ILE A 82 16.01 -17.83 -10.49
C ILE A 82 15.75 -16.39 -10.97
N PHE A 83 15.56 -15.44 -10.05
CA PHE A 83 15.34 -14.03 -10.42
C PHE A 83 16.54 -13.38 -11.10
N ARG A 84 17.76 -13.77 -10.74
CA ARG A 84 18.99 -13.27 -11.38
C ARG A 84 19.24 -13.90 -12.75
N ALA A 85 18.86 -15.17 -12.95
CA ALA A 85 19.09 -15.89 -14.19
C ALA A 85 18.20 -15.43 -15.35
N ALA A 86 16.94 -15.04 -15.08
CA ALA A 86 15.99 -14.66 -16.12
C ALA A 86 15.11 -13.45 -15.73
N PRO A 87 15.69 -12.24 -15.58
CA PRO A 87 14.96 -11.07 -15.07
C PRO A 87 13.84 -10.55 -15.99
N LYS A 88 13.85 -10.92 -17.27
CA LYS A 88 12.86 -10.47 -18.27
C LYS A 88 11.79 -11.52 -18.59
N ASN A 89 11.87 -12.73 -18.02
CA ASN A 89 10.93 -13.80 -18.32
C ASN A 89 9.85 -13.88 -17.23
N ASP A 90 8.63 -13.49 -17.59
CA ASP A 90 7.49 -13.47 -16.67
C ASP A 90 7.20 -14.84 -16.06
N PHE A 91 7.27 -15.92 -16.84
CA PHE A 91 7.02 -17.28 -16.34
C PHE A 91 8.03 -17.68 -15.25
N VAL A 92 9.32 -17.46 -15.53
CA VAL A 92 10.40 -17.78 -14.58
C VAL A 92 10.31 -16.88 -13.35
N GLY A 93 9.91 -15.61 -13.52
CA GLY A 93 9.61 -14.70 -12.42
C GLY A 93 8.49 -15.24 -11.51
N GLN A 94 7.38 -15.72 -12.07
CA GLN A 94 6.26 -16.27 -11.30
C GLN A 94 6.63 -17.58 -10.59
N PHE A 95 7.42 -18.43 -11.24
CA PHE A 95 7.97 -19.63 -10.62
C PHE A 95 8.91 -19.28 -9.45
N GLY A 96 9.83 -18.34 -9.64
CA GLY A 96 10.73 -17.85 -8.58
C GLY A 96 9.97 -17.25 -7.40
N LEU A 97 8.88 -16.52 -7.65
CA LEU A 97 7.99 -16.00 -6.60
C LEU A 97 7.41 -17.15 -5.78
N ALA A 98 6.82 -18.16 -6.43
CA ALA A 98 6.23 -19.29 -5.72
C ALA A 98 7.25 -20.09 -4.90
N VAL A 99 8.44 -20.36 -5.45
CA VAL A 99 9.53 -21.03 -4.74
C VAL A 99 9.94 -20.22 -3.50
N SER A 100 10.03 -18.89 -3.62
CA SER A 100 10.34 -18.04 -2.46
C SER A 100 9.22 -18.04 -1.42
N LEU A 101 7.95 -17.95 -1.83
CA LEU A 101 6.83 -17.93 -0.90
C LEU A 101 6.72 -19.24 -0.12
N ALA A 102 6.95 -20.37 -0.77
CA ALA A 102 7.02 -21.67 -0.11
C ALA A 102 8.18 -21.72 0.89
N GLY A 103 9.36 -21.26 0.48
CA GLY A 103 10.50 -21.15 1.38
C GLY A 103 10.20 -20.28 2.61
N GLN A 104 9.48 -19.17 2.41
CA GLN A 104 9.06 -18.28 3.49
C GLN A 104 8.10 -18.96 4.47
N VAL A 105 7.11 -19.69 3.97
CA VAL A 105 6.16 -20.45 4.81
C VAL A 105 6.88 -21.53 5.61
N MET A 106 7.81 -22.28 4.99
CA MET A 106 8.60 -23.31 5.68
C MET A 106 9.48 -22.69 6.77
N MET A 107 10.15 -21.57 6.48
CA MET A 107 10.94 -20.85 7.47
C MET A 107 10.08 -20.36 8.65
N ALA A 108 8.92 -19.77 8.38
CA ALA A 108 7.99 -19.32 9.41
C ALA A 108 7.48 -20.49 10.27
N PHE A 109 7.13 -21.62 9.65
CA PHE A 109 6.68 -22.82 10.37
C PHE A 109 7.78 -23.42 11.26
N GLY A 110 9.01 -23.53 10.74
CA GLY A 110 10.14 -24.04 11.52
C GLY A 110 10.47 -23.16 12.73
N VAL A 111 10.39 -21.83 12.58
CA VAL A 111 10.59 -20.89 13.69
C VAL A 111 9.44 -20.89 14.67
N GLY A 112 8.19 -20.99 14.20
CA GLY A 112 7.02 -21.09 15.08
C GLY A 112 7.16 -22.23 16.09
N GLN A 113 7.59 -23.40 15.63
CA GLN A 113 7.85 -24.55 16.50
C GLN A 113 8.98 -24.31 17.51
N TRP A 114 10.03 -23.57 17.16
CA TRP A 114 11.11 -23.22 18.10
C TRP A 114 10.71 -22.18 19.14
N LEU A 115 9.70 -21.37 18.83
CA LEU A 115 9.20 -20.31 19.71
C LEU A 115 7.93 -20.75 20.46
N ASP A 116 7.68 -22.05 20.57
CA ASP A 116 6.50 -22.64 21.21
C ASP A 116 5.18 -22.02 20.69
N ASP A 117 5.10 -21.79 19.38
CA ASP A 117 4.00 -21.13 18.67
C ASP A 117 3.65 -19.72 19.20
N SER A 118 4.62 -19.02 19.79
CA SER A 118 4.49 -17.62 20.19
C SER A 118 4.13 -16.75 18.99
N LEU A 119 2.95 -16.13 19.04
CA LEU A 119 2.47 -15.26 17.98
C LEU A 119 3.36 -14.03 17.79
N PHE A 120 3.67 -13.31 18.88
CA PHE A 120 4.59 -12.18 18.83
C PHE A 120 5.96 -12.55 18.24
N GLY A 121 6.58 -13.62 18.75
CA GLY A 121 7.91 -14.05 18.31
C GLY A 121 7.93 -14.44 16.83
N THR A 122 6.93 -15.21 16.40
CA THR A 122 6.79 -15.63 15.00
C THR A 122 6.50 -14.45 14.08
N ALA A 123 5.61 -13.53 14.48
CA ALA A 123 5.28 -12.34 13.70
C ALA A 123 6.48 -11.38 13.56
N LEU A 124 7.25 -11.19 14.64
CA LEU A 124 8.49 -10.40 14.61
C LEU A 124 9.54 -11.05 13.70
N TYR A 125 9.71 -12.37 13.80
CA TYR A 125 10.59 -13.11 12.90
C TYR A 125 10.18 -12.93 11.44
N ILE A 126 8.89 -13.08 11.10
CA ILE A 126 8.39 -12.88 9.74
C ILE A 126 8.67 -11.44 9.28
N ALA A 127 8.43 -10.43 10.12
CA ALA A 127 8.71 -9.03 9.77
C ALA A 127 10.21 -8.80 9.44
N LEU A 128 11.11 -9.39 10.24
CA LEU A 128 12.55 -9.33 9.99
C LEU A 128 12.95 -10.08 8.71
N GLN A 129 12.41 -11.28 8.51
CA GLN A 129 12.61 -12.08 7.31
C GLN A 129 12.16 -11.32 6.06
N GLN A 130 10.98 -10.70 6.07
CA GLN A 130 10.47 -9.93 4.95
C GLN A 130 11.32 -8.68 4.67
N THR A 131 11.82 -8.02 5.72
CA THR A 131 12.75 -6.89 5.58
C THR A 131 14.04 -7.33 4.88
N LEU A 132 14.59 -8.49 5.26
CA LEU A 132 15.77 -9.05 4.62
C LEU A 132 15.50 -9.40 3.15
N LEU A 133 14.39 -10.09 2.87
CA LEU A 133 14.04 -10.48 1.50
C LEU A 133 13.73 -9.28 0.60
N PHE A 134 13.12 -8.23 1.14
CA PHE A 134 12.90 -6.96 0.44
C PHE A 134 14.21 -6.34 -0.08
N ILE A 135 15.29 -6.44 0.70
CA ILE A 135 16.61 -5.93 0.32
C ILE A 135 17.30 -6.87 -0.68
N LEU A 136 17.26 -8.18 -0.42
CA LEU A 136 18.03 -9.18 -1.18
C LEU A 136 17.42 -9.53 -2.55
N MET A 137 16.09 -9.52 -2.67
CA MET A 137 15.41 -10.04 -3.86
C MET A 137 15.44 -9.04 -5.01
N PRO A 138 15.97 -9.39 -6.20
CA PRO A 138 16.03 -8.50 -7.35
C PRO A 138 14.76 -8.54 -8.21
N ASN A 139 13.58 -8.63 -7.58
CA ASN A 139 12.29 -8.71 -8.26
C ASN A 139 11.27 -7.73 -7.65
N PHE A 140 10.59 -6.95 -8.49
CA PHE A 140 9.65 -5.93 -8.04
C PHE A 140 8.42 -6.50 -7.32
N VAL A 141 7.81 -7.55 -7.87
CA VAL A 141 6.61 -8.17 -7.30
C VAL A 141 6.93 -8.83 -5.96
N HIS A 142 8.11 -9.46 -5.85
CA HIS A 142 8.59 -10.03 -4.59
C HIS A 142 8.77 -8.94 -3.54
N ARG A 143 9.45 -7.84 -3.88
CA ARG A 143 9.64 -6.71 -2.95
C ARG A 143 8.32 -6.09 -2.50
N LEU A 144 7.36 -5.94 -3.41
CA LEU A 144 6.03 -5.44 -3.06
C LEU A 144 5.37 -6.39 -2.05
N TRP A 145 5.41 -7.70 -2.32
CA TRP A 145 4.89 -8.72 -1.41
C TRP A 145 5.59 -8.68 -0.04
N ALA A 146 6.91 -8.62 -0.02
CA ALA A 146 7.70 -8.59 1.20
C ALA A 146 7.40 -7.33 2.02
N SER A 147 7.30 -6.16 1.37
CA SER A 147 6.94 -4.93 2.05
C SER A 147 5.51 -4.98 2.63
N TRP A 148 4.56 -5.52 1.87
CA TRP A 148 3.17 -5.67 2.32
C TRP A 148 3.06 -6.65 3.49
N THR A 149 3.53 -7.89 3.31
CA THR A 149 3.43 -8.94 4.33
C THR A 149 4.32 -8.67 5.54
N GLY A 150 5.48 -8.02 5.36
CA GLY A 150 6.34 -7.60 6.46
C GLY A 150 5.69 -6.55 7.34
N ALA A 151 5.00 -5.56 6.74
CA ALA A 151 4.24 -4.58 7.48
C ALA A 151 3.02 -5.18 8.19
N LEU A 152 2.35 -6.17 7.59
CA LEU A 152 1.28 -6.92 8.26
C LEU A 152 1.81 -7.78 9.41
N ALA A 153 2.96 -8.43 9.25
CA ALA A 153 3.56 -9.22 10.32
C ALA A 153 3.98 -8.31 11.50
N ALA A 154 4.55 -7.14 11.21
CA ALA A 154 4.82 -6.12 12.23
C ALA A 154 3.52 -5.63 12.91
N ALA A 155 2.43 -5.46 12.15
CA ALA A 155 1.12 -5.13 12.68
C ALA A 155 0.58 -6.21 13.63
N VAL A 156 0.75 -7.49 13.29
CA VAL A 156 0.37 -8.62 14.17
C VAL A 156 1.23 -8.65 15.44
N ALA A 157 2.54 -8.40 15.34
CA ALA A 157 3.39 -8.29 16.52
C ALA A 157 2.97 -7.13 17.44
N LEU A 158 2.64 -5.96 16.87
CA LEU A 158 2.10 -4.82 17.63
C LEU A 158 0.75 -5.15 18.28
N MET A 159 -0.08 -5.92 17.58
CA MET A 159 -1.38 -6.35 18.07
C MET A 159 -1.24 -7.25 19.31
N ASP A 160 -0.39 -8.26 19.23
CA ASP A 160 -0.13 -9.18 20.36
C ASP A 160 0.54 -8.45 21.54
N ALA A 161 1.38 -7.46 21.24
CA ALA A 161 1.96 -6.55 22.24
C ALA A 161 0.96 -5.57 22.88
N GLY A 162 -0.32 -5.58 22.48
CA GLY A 162 -1.37 -4.71 23.04
C GLY A 162 -1.39 -3.29 22.46
N LEU A 163 -0.60 -3.04 21.41
CA LEU A 163 -0.47 -1.74 20.72
C LEU A 163 -1.30 -1.68 19.43
N PHE A 164 -2.30 -2.56 19.28
CA PHE A 164 -3.14 -2.65 18.08
C PHE A 164 -3.71 -1.29 17.62
N GLY A 165 -4.11 -0.42 18.57
CA GLY A 165 -4.60 0.93 18.31
C GLY A 165 -3.68 1.76 17.39
N PHE A 166 -2.36 1.58 17.51
CA PHE A 166 -1.36 2.35 16.77
C PHE A 166 -1.05 1.79 15.38
N THR A 167 -1.54 0.60 15.06
CA THR A 167 -1.23 -0.09 13.80
C THR A 167 -1.50 0.77 12.56
N PRO A 168 -2.69 1.38 12.39
CA PRO A 168 -2.96 2.19 11.20
C PRO A 168 -2.07 3.45 11.13
N ALA A 169 -1.74 4.03 12.28
CA ALA A 169 -0.84 5.20 12.35
C ALA A 169 0.57 4.83 11.92
N ILE A 170 1.10 3.69 12.41
CA ILE A 170 2.46 3.24 12.12
C ILE A 170 2.59 2.83 10.65
N THR A 171 1.64 2.07 10.11
CA THR A 171 1.69 1.65 8.68
C THR A 171 1.53 2.83 7.73
N THR A 172 0.59 3.74 8.01
CA THR A 172 0.39 4.96 7.20
C THR A 172 1.59 5.89 7.31
N GLY A 173 2.17 6.04 8.51
CA GLY A 173 3.35 6.84 8.75
C GLY A 173 4.57 6.28 8.01
N ALA A 174 4.78 4.97 8.06
CA ALA A 174 5.84 4.29 7.31
C ALA A 174 5.67 4.48 5.80
N PHE A 175 4.47 4.24 5.27
CA PHE A 175 4.13 4.51 3.87
C PHE A 175 4.48 5.96 3.47
N ALA A 176 4.01 6.94 4.25
CA ALA A 176 4.20 8.34 3.95
C ALA A 176 5.67 8.76 4.06
N CYS A 177 6.42 8.28 5.06
CA CYS A 177 7.87 8.52 5.17
C CYS A 177 8.61 8.06 3.92
N VAL A 178 8.33 6.84 3.44
CA VAL A 178 8.99 6.29 2.24
C VAL A 178 8.55 7.05 0.99
N ALA A 179 7.26 7.35 0.84
CA ALA A 179 6.72 8.05 -0.33
C ALA A 179 7.19 9.51 -0.44
N LEU A 180 7.35 10.21 0.69
CA LEU A 180 7.90 11.57 0.71
C LEU A 180 9.42 11.59 0.49
N ALA A 181 10.10 10.47 0.71
CA ALA A 181 11.54 10.32 0.50
C ALA A 181 11.92 9.84 -0.92
N GLU A 182 10.96 9.39 -1.75
CA GLU A 182 11.20 8.81 -3.09
C GLU A 182 12.12 9.69 -3.94
N PHE A 183 11.84 10.99 -4.02
CA PHE A 183 12.62 11.94 -4.83
C PHE A 183 13.99 12.30 -4.22
N LYS A 184 14.16 12.16 -2.89
CA LYS A 184 15.46 12.40 -2.22
C LYS A 184 16.43 11.24 -2.41
N LEU A 185 15.90 10.03 -2.53
CA LEU A 185 16.66 8.77 -2.64
C LEU A 185 16.51 8.16 -4.03
N ALA A 186 16.57 8.98 -5.08
CA ALA A 186 16.36 8.57 -6.47
C ALA A 186 17.24 7.37 -6.90
N ARG A 187 18.45 7.24 -6.33
CA ARG A 187 19.36 6.10 -6.56
C ARG A 187 18.74 4.73 -6.22
N HIS A 188 17.78 4.68 -5.29
CA HIS A 188 17.09 3.45 -4.86
C HIS A 188 15.64 3.40 -5.34
N GLY A 189 15.27 4.13 -6.40
CA GLY A 189 13.87 4.33 -6.81
C GLY A 189 13.08 3.03 -7.03
N THR A 190 13.69 1.98 -7.59
CA THR A 190 13.00 0.68 -7.80
C THR A 190 12.68 -0.05 -6.51
N LEU A 191 13.54 0.05 -5.50
CA LEU A 191 13.34 -0.53 -4.16
C LEU A 191 12.28 0.28 -3.41
N LEU A 192 12.40 1.61 -3.40
CA LEU A 192 11.45 2.48 -2.73
C LEU A 192 10.05 2.35 -3.32
N ARG A 193 9.91 2.29 -4.64
CA ARG A 193 8.59 2.16 -5.30
C ARG A 193 7.86 0.88 -4.91
N ALA A 194 8.56 -0.25 -4.87
CA ALA A 194 7.96 -1.50 -4.39
C ALA A 194 7.53 -1.39 -2.92
N GLY A 195 8.36 -0.74 -2.09
CA GLY A 195 8.04 -0.46 -0.69
C GLY A 195 6.84 0.48 -0.50
N ILE A 196 6.72 1.53 -1.31
CA ILE A 196 5.60 2.47 -1.28
C ILE A 196 4.28 1.74 -1.54
N TYR A 197 4.21 0.92 -2.59
CA TYR A 197 2.99 0.17 -2.88
C TYR A 197 2.68 -0.90 -1.83
N GLY A 198 3.70 -1.63 -1.35
CA GLY A 198 3.51 -2.63 -0.30
C GLY A 198 3.02 -2.03 1.01
N LEU A 199 3.62 -0.92 1.45
CA LEU A 199 3.21 -0.18 2.64
C LEU A 199 1.83 0.48 2.47
N ALA A 200 1.50 0.98 1.28
CA ALA A 200 0.17 1.52 0.99
C ALA A 200 -0.91 0.43 1.15
N LEU A 201 -0.68 -0.77 0.60
CA LEU A 201 -1.58 -1.91 0.77
C LEU A 201 -1.71 -2.31 2.25
N ALA A 202 -0.61 -2.35 2.99
CA ALA A 202 -0.63 -2.62 4.42
C ALA A 202 -1.42 -1.55 5.21
N ALA A 203 -1.24 -0.28 4.88
CA ALA A 203 -1.95 0.83 5.51
C ALA A 203 -3.47 0.73 5.29
N VAL A 204 -3.92 0.44 4.06
CA VAL A 204 -5.35 0.22 3.77
C VAL A 204 -5.88 -0.99 4.53
N GLN A 205 -5.20 -2.12 4.46
CA GLN A 205 -5.67 -3.36 5.07
C GLN A 205 -5.75 -3.26 6.60
N THR A 206 -4.72 -2.69 7.24
CA THR A 206 -4.71 -2.49 8.69
C THR A 206 -5.77 -1.49 9.16
N ALA A 207 -6.14 -0.52 8.32
CA ALA A 207 -7.20 0.43 8.63
C ALA A 207 -8.61 -0.17 8.47
N VAL A 208 -8.81 -1.09 7.52
CA VAL A 208 -10.06 -1.85 7.34
C VAL A 208 -10.24 -2.89 8.45
N MET A 209 -9.17 -3.64 8.77
CA MET A 209 -9.17 -4.69 9.80
C MET A 209 -9.19 -4.13 11.24
N HIS A 210 -9.21 -2.81 11.41
CA HIS A 210 -9.23 -2.16 12.72
C HIS A 210 -10.57 -2.31 13.46
N ASP A 211 -11.59 -2.91 12.83
CA ASP A 211 -12.86 -3.22 13.49
C ASP A 211 -12.70 -4.40 14.46
N HIS A 212 -13.24 -4.26 15.67
CA HIS A 212 -12.93 -5.10 16.84
C HIS A 212 -13.28 -6.59 16.66
N SER A 213 -14.11 -6.93 15.69
CA SER A 213 -14.60 -8.29 15.45
C SER A 213 -13.50 -9.26 15.01
N VAL A 214 -12.63 -8.85 14.08
CA VAL A 214 -11.54 -9.71 13.56
C VAL A 214 -10.44 -9.89 14.61
N ALA A 215 -10.14 -8.82 15.35
CA ALA A 215 -9.13 -8.84 16.39
C ALA A 215 -9.46 -9.76 17.58
N ASN A 216 -10.75 -9.92 17.88
CA ASN A 216 -11.22 -10.82 18.92
C ASN A 216 -11.36 -12.26 18.42
N LEU A 217 -11.76 -12.46 17.15
CA LEU A 217 -11.89 -13.80 16.56
C LEU A 217 -10.52 -14.50 16.37
N ILE A 218 -9.46 -13.74 16.10
CA ILE A 218 -8.10 -14.30 15.89
C ILE A 218 -7.39 -14.59 17.23
N LEU A 219 -7.79 -13.96 18.35
CA LEU A 219 -7.00 -13.92 19.59
C LEU A 219 -7.79 -14.27 20.86
N GLU A 220 -8.69 -15.25 20.80
CA GLU A 220 -9.27 -15.85 22.02
C GLU A 220 -8.22 -16.54 22.94
N HIS A 221 -6.92 -16.49 22.59
CA HIS A 221 -5.83 -17.01 23.40
C HIS A 221 -4.84 -15.90 23.78
N ASN A 222 -4.78 -15.60 25.09
CA ASN A 222 -3.66 -15.01 25.80
C ASN A 222 -2.96 -13.82 25.13
N ARG A 223 -3.52 -12.62 25.29
CA ARG A 223 -2.76 -11.38 25.03
C ARG A 223 -1.65 -11.25 26.07
N HIS A 224 -0.40 -11.39 25.65
CA HIS A 224 0.78 -11.26 26.52
C HIS A 224 1.27 -9.80 26.65
N GLY A 225 0.66 -8.88 25.90
CA GLY A 225 1.09 -7.48 25.78
C GLY A 225 0.49 -6.49 26.78
N LEU A 226 0.85 -5.22 26.60
CA LEU A 226 0.38 -4.09 27.42
C LEU A 226 -1.14 -3.94 27.30
N VAL A 227 -1.88 -4.09 28.41
CA VAL A 227 -3.33 -3.91 28.43
C VAL A 227 -3.65 -2.41 28.52
N LEU A 228 -3.56 -1.71 27.38
CA LEU A 228 -3.99 -0.31 27.29
C LEU A 228 -5.53 -0.16 27.17
N GLY A 229 -6.26 -1.26 26.99
CA GLY A 229 -7.73 -1.26 26.93
C GLY A 229 -8.31 -0.20 25.99
N ALA A 230 -9.38 0.47 26.43
CA ALA A 230 -10.04 1.52 25.66
C ALA A 230 -9.16 2.76 25.44
N THR A 231 -8.25 3.09 26.37
CA THR A 231 -7.39 4.29 26.25
C THR A 231 -6.36 4.12 25.13
N GLY A 232 -5.82 2.91 24.94
CA GLY A 232 -4.92 2.60 23.83
C GLY A 232 -5.55 2.78 22.44
N ILE A 233 -6.84 2.48 22.30
CA ILE A 233 -7.58 2.66 21.04
C ILE A 233 -7.75 4.16 20.73
N TRP A 234 -8.11 4.96 21.73
CA TRP A 234 -8.22 6.42 21.57
C TRP A 234 -6.88 7.06 21.24
N LEU A 235 -5.80 6.65 21.93
CA LEU A 235 -4.44 7.11 21.62
C LEU A 235 -4.02 6.73 20.20
N GLY A 236 -4.35 5.51 19.75
CA GLY A 236 -4.11 5.07 18.39
C GLY A 236 -4.83 5.88 17.31
N ARG A 237 -6.10 6.26 17.57
CA ARG A 237 -6.88 7.15 16.70
C ARG A 237 -6.29 8.56 16.65
N LEU A 238 -5.88 9.10 17.80
CA LEU A 238 -5.17 10.38 17.87
C LEU A 238 -3.82 10.33 17.15
N ALA A 239 -3.09 9.22 17.26
CA ALA A 239 -1.85 9.01 16.53
C ALA A 239 -2.09 8.97 15.01
N SER A 240 -3.17 8.32 14.55
CA SER A 240 -3.55 8.28 13.14
C SER A 240 -3.92 9.67 12.61
N LEU A 241 -4.65 10.46 13.38
CA LEU A 241 -4.94 11.87 13.09
C LEU A 241 -3.64 12.68 12.99
N ALA A 242 -2.72 12.52 13.95
CA ALA A 242 -1.44 13.22 13.97
C ALA A 242 -0.59 12.89 12.74
N VAL A 243 -0.53 11.61 12.34
CA VAL A 243 0.15 11.16 11.12
C VAL A 243 -0.48 11.80 9.88
N PHE A 244 -1.80 11.84 9.78
CA PHE A 244 -2.48 12.47 8.64
C PHE A 244 -2.20 13.98 8.54
N LEU A 245 -2.26 14.69 9.67
CA LEU A 245 -1.90 16.12 9.72
C LEU A 245 -0.43 16.36 9.37
N TRP A 246 0.46 15.46 9.83
CA TRP A 246 1.86 15.49 9.46
C TRP A 246 2.06 15.31 7.94
N VAL A 247 1.36 14.36 7.30
CA VAL A 247 1.41 14.17 5.84
C VAL A 247 1.04 15.46 5.09
N VAL A 248 -0.08 16.08 5.46
CA VAL A 248 -0.55 17.30 4.79
C VAL A 248 0.44 18.46 5.00
N THR A 249 0.92 18.66 6.21
CA THR A 249 1.90 19.72 6.50
C THR A 249 3.26 19.46 5.84
N ALA A 250 3.69 18.21 5.71
CA ALA A 250 4.89 17.84 5.00
C ALA A 250 4.79 18.12 3.49
N LEU A 251 3.63 17.88 2.88
CA LEU A 251 3.37 18.22 1.48
C LEU A 251 3.29 19.73 1.25
N LEU A 252 2.64 20.48 2.13
CA LEU A 252 2.62 21.95 2.06
C LEU A 252 4.04 22.53 2.13
N LYS A 253 4.89 22.01 3.03
CA LYS A 253 6.30 22.41 3.11
C LYS A 253 7.07 22.05 1.84
N ARG A 254 6.83 20.87 1.28
CA ARG A 254 7.47 20.41 0.03
C ARG A 254 7.16 21.34 -1.15
N ASP A 255 5.92 21.83 -1.21
CA ASP A 255 5.44 22.70 -2.28
C ASP A 255 5.66 24.21 -1.95
N ASN A 256 6.46 24.53 -0.91
CA ASN A 256 6.77 25.89 -0.45
C ASN A 256 5.53 26.76 -0.12
N LEU A 257 4.43 26.15 0.29
CA LEU A 257 3.22 26.85 0.71
C LEU A 257 3.26 27.15 2.20
N SER A 258 3.19 28.44 2.56
CA SER A 258 3.07 28.85 3.96
C SER A 258 1.78 28.34 4.58
N LEU A 259 1.85 27.84 5.82
CA LEU A 259 0.68 27.46 6.62
C LEU A 259 -0.26 28.65 6.88
N SER A 260 0.26 29.89 6.85
CA SER A 260 -0.54 31.12 7.02
C SER A 260 -1.24 31.58 5.75
N SER A 261 -0.86 31.05 4.58
CA SER A 261 -1.52 31.38 3.31
C SER A 261 -2.99 30.95 3.31
N GLY A 262 -3.83 31.62 2.52
CA GLY A 262 -5.26 31.24 2.42
C GLY A 262 -5.47 29.78 1.99
N SER A 263 -4.68 29.31 1.02
CA SER A 263 -4.69 27.91 0.58
C SER A 263 -4.12 26.95 1.64
N GLY A 264 -3.03 27.32 2.32
CA GLY A 264 -2.44 26.53 3.39
C GLY A 264 -3.40 26.32 4.58
N ARG A 265 -4.08 27.39 5.02
CA ARG A 265 -5.11 27.31 6.06
C ARG A 265 -6.27 26.41 5.65
N LEU A 266 -6.78 26.56 4.41
CA LEU A 266 -7.85 25.70 3.90
C LEU A 266 -7.43 24.23 3.86
N ALA A 267 -6.19 23.92 3.45
CA ALA A 267 -5.67 22.56 3.44
C ALA A 267 -5.58 21.95 4.85
N VAL A 268 -5.06 22.71 5.83
CA VAL A 268 -4.96 22.26 7.23
C VAL A 268 -6.35 22.08 7.86
N ILE A 269 -7.29 22.99 7.60
CA ILE A 269 -8.69 22.86 8.07
C ILE A 269 -9.35 21.63 7.44
N GLY A 270 -9.20 21.43 6.13
CA GLY A 270 -9.72 20.25 5.44
C GLY A 270 -9.12 18.96 5.99
N ALA A 271 -7.81 18.95 6.26
CA ALA A 271 -7.12 17.82 6.87
C ALA A 271 -7.61 17.55 8.31
N LEU A 272 -7.85 18.60 9.10
CA LEU A 272 -8.39 18.48 10.44
C LEU A 272 -9.81 17.88 10.41
N VAL A 273 -10.68 18.37 9.52
CA VAL A 273 -12.04 17.83 9.35
C VAL A 273 -12.01 16.36 8.94
N LEU A 274 -11.25 16.01 7.90
CA LEU A 274 -11.11 14.61 7.45
C LEU A 274 -10.47 13.72 8.52
N GLY A 275 -9.49 14.24 9.25
CA GLY A 275 -8.86 13.54 10.35
C GLY A 275 -9.81 13.30 11.53
N LEU A 276 -10.67 14.26 11.88
CA LEU A 276 -11.70 14.09 12.89
C LEU A 276 -12.76 13.06 12.46
N VAL A 277 -13.15 13.05 11.18
CA VAL A 277 -14.01 11.99 10.60
C VAL A 277 -13.33 10.63 10.75
N SER A 278 -12.00 10.57 10.57
CA SER A 278 -11.23 9.33 10.69
C SER A 278 -11.23 8.75 12.11
N ILE A 279 -11.53 9.53 13.15
CA ILE A 279 -11.68 8.99 14.52
C ILE A 279 -12.87 8.01 14.60
N LYS A 280 -13.96 8.31 13.89
CA LYS A 280 -15.14 7.43 13.80
C LYS A 280 -15.01 6.40 12.67
N ALA A 281 -14.21 6.72 11.67
CA ALA A 281 -14.02 5.94 10.46
C ALA A 281 -12.52 5.73 10.17
N PRO A 282 -11.83 4.85 10.93
CA PRO A 282 -10.35 4.72 10.92
C PRO A 282 -9.72 4.48 9.54
N GLY A 283 -10.46 3.90 8.58
CA GLY A 283 -10.00 3.72 7.20
C GLY A 283 -9.90 4.98 6.35
N VAL A 284 -10.59 6.07 6.71
CA VAL A 284 -10.63 7.29 5.90
C VAL A 284 -9.28 7.99 5.86
N GLY A 285 -8.59 8.09 7.01
CA GLY A 285 -7.31 8.79 7.14
C GLY A 285 -6.20 8.19 6.27
N PRO A 286 -5.89 6.88 6.40
CA PRO A 286 -4.91 6.19 5.57
C PRO A 286 -5.24 6.25 4.08
N ALA A 287 -6.50 6.05 3.70
CA ALA A 287 -6.91 6.08 2.30
C ALA A 287 -6.81 7.50 1.70
N ALA A 288 -7.16 8.53 2.48
CA ALA A 288 -6.96 9.93 2.10
C ALA A 288 -5.46 10.28 2.00
N ALA A 289 -4.61 9.80 2.92
CA ALA A 289 -3.16 10.02 2.86
C ALA A 289 -2.57 9.42 1.57
N ILE A 290 -2.96 8.19 1.24
CA ILE A 290 -2.55 7.50 0.00
C ILE A 290 -2.99 8.31 -1.23
N LEU A 291 -4.25 8.76 -1.25
CA LEU A 291 -4.79 9.55 -2.36
C LEU A 291 -4.04 10.87 -2.55
N ILE A 292 -3.82 11.62 -1.46
CA ILE A 292 -3.18 12.93 -1.49
C ILE A 292 -1.69 12.78 -1.89
N ILE A 293 -0.97 11.82 -1.32
CA ILE A 293 0.42 11.55 -1.68
C ILE A 293 0.53 11.09 -3.14
N GLY A 294 -0.36 10.19 -3.59
CA GLY A 294 -0.40 9.76 -4.98
C GLY A 294 -0.63 10.91 -5.95
N TYR A 295 -1.58 11.79 -5.62
CA TYR A 295 -1.83 12.99 -6.42
C TYR A 295 -0.62 13.92 -6.43
N ALA A 296 -0.01 14.15 -5.26
CA ALA A 296 1.14 15.03 -5.12
C ALA A 296 2.42 14.48 -5.78
N ASN A 297 2.55 13.16 -5.94
CA ASN A 297 3.66 12.50 -6.65
C ASN A 297 3.35 12.26 -8.14
N ALA A 298 2.18 12.66 -8.64
CA ALA A 298 1.68 12.32 -9.98
C ALA A 298 1.64 10.81 -10.26
N ASP A 299 1.48 9.98 -9.23
CA ASP A 299 1.38 8.53 -9.33
C ASP A 299 -0.09 8.10 -9.47
N ARG A 300 -0.51 7.79 -10.70
CA ARG A 300 -1.88 7.38 -11.02
C ARG A 300 -2.27 6.06 -10.37
N VAL A 301 -1.32 5.15 -10.13
CA VAL A 301 -1.58 3.87 -9.47
C VAL A 301 -1.93 4.13 -8.01
N LEU A 302 -1.16 4.99 -7.35
CA LEU A 302 -1.39 5.33 -5.95
C LEU A 302 -2.67 6.16 -5.76
N VAL A 303 -2.98 7.09 -6.67
CA VAL A 303 -4.29 7.77 -6.72
C VAL A 303 -5.42 6.77 -6.87
N GLY A 304 -5.32 5.85 -7.84
CA GLY A 304 -6.30 4.80 -8.05
C GLY A 304 -6.50 3.96 -6.80
N LEU A 305 -5.41 3.52 -6.17
CA LEU A 305 -5.42 2.75 -4.93
C LEU A 305 -6.11 3.53 -3.80
N GLY A 306 -5.83 4.82 -3.64
CA GLY A 306 -6.48 5.67 -2.64
C GLY A 306 -7.98 5.82 -2.87
N ILE A 307 -8.40 5.99 -4.13
CA ILE A 307 -9.83 6.04 -4.49
C ILE A 307 -10.51 4.70 -4.18
N PHE A 308 -9.94 3.59 -4.64
CA PHE A 308 -10.49 2.25 -4.39
C PHE A 308 -10.51 1.92 -2.89
N ALA A 309 -9.50 2.34 -2.13
CA ALA A 309 -9.45 2.18 -0.69
C ALA A 309 -10.55 2.98 0.01
N LEU A 310 -10.77 4.24 -0.38
CA LEU A 310 -11.86 5.06 0.16
C LEU A 310 -13.23 4.45 -0.17
N LEU A 311 -13.46 4.05 -1.42
CA LEU A 311 -14.71 3.43 -1.84
C LEU A 311 -14.95 2.10 -1.12
N GLY A 312 -13.97 1.21 -1.13
CA GLY A 312 -14.06 -0.11 -0.49
C GLY A 312 -14.27 0.01 1.02
N TYR A 313 -13.56 0.92 1.69
CA TYR A 313 -13.75 1.17 3.11
C TYR A 313 -15.12 1.77 3.40
N LEU A 314 -15.58 2.75 2.62
CA LEU A 314 -16.89 3.35 2.82
C LEU A 314 -18.03 2.34 2.58
N SER A 315 -17.88 1.46 1.58
CA SER A 315 -18.78 0.33 1.36
C SER A 315 -18.79 -0.62 2.55
N HIS A 316 -17.62 -1.03 3.05
CA HIS A 316 -17.53 -1.89 4.23
C HIS A 316 -18.16 -1.22 5.47
N TYR A 317 -17.84 0.05 5.72
CA TYR A 317 -18.39 0.84 6.82
C TYR A 317 -19.92 0.97 6.74
N TYR A 318 -20.45 1.19 5.53
CA TYR A 318 -21.90 1.25 5.29
C TYR A 318 -22.61 -0.05 5.67
N TYR A 319 -22.03 -1.21 5.34
CA TYR A 319 -22.62 -2.51 5.66
C TYR A 319 -22.38 -2.94 7.12
N SER A 320 -21.26 -2.53 7.73
CA SER A 320 -20.95 -2.82 9.14
C SER A 320 -21.84 -2.02 10.11
N MET A 321 -22.28 -0.82 9.72
CA MET A 321 -23.11 0.02 10.57
C MET A 321 -24.48 -0.62 10.84
N GLN A 322 -24.80 -0.93 12.11
CA GLN A 322 -26.11 -1.41 12.55
C GLN A 322 -27.16 -0.29 12.67
N THR A 323 -27.16 0.64 11.73
CA THR A 323 -28.16 1.72 11.62
C THR A 323 -29.26 1.35 10.64
N THR A 324 -30.42 1.98 10.79
CA THR A 324 -31.54 1.72 9.88
C THR A 324 -31.23 2.20 8.47
N LEU A 325 -31.86 1.60 7.45
CA LEU A 325 -31.72 2.05 6.05
C LEU A 325 -32.14 3.52 5.88
N LEU A 326 -33.13 3.98 6.66
CA LEU A 326 -33.59 5.37 6.65
C LEU A 326 -32.48 6.33 7.07
N GLU A 327 -31.83 6.06 8.20
CA GLU A 327 -30.71 6.87 8.69
C GLU A 327 -29.54 6.88 7.70
N LYS A 328 -29.21 5.71 7.13
CA LYS A 328 -28.17 5.59 6.10
C LYS A 328 -28.49 6.44 4.86
N SER A 329 -29.74 6.42 4.39
CA SER A 329 -30.17 7.26 3.25
C SER A 329 -30.13 8.76 3.58
N GLY A 330 -30.54 9.15 4.79
CA GLY A 330 -30.50 10.55 5.23
C GLY A 330 -29.07 11.10 5.28
N LEU A 331 -28.13 10.30 5.79
CA LEU A 331 -26.71 10.63 5.80
C LEU A 331 -26.15 10.79 4.38
N LEU A 332 -26.47 9.88 3.46
CA LEU A 332 -26.04 9.97 2.05
C LEU A 332 -26.55 11.25 1.37
N ILE A 333 -27.81 11.61 1.60
CA ILE A 333 -28.38 12.87 1.09
C ILE A 333 -27.64 14.08 1.66
N ALA A 334 -27.41 14.11 2.98
CA ALA A 334 -26.68 15.20 3.64
C ALA A 334 -25.25 15.35 3.10
N PHE A 335 -24.51 14.24 2.96
CA PHE A 335 -23.18 14.23 2.35
C PHE A 335 -23.21 14.72 0.89
N GLY A 336 -24.20 14.30 0.11
CA GLY A 336 -24.40 14.77 -1.27
C GLY A 336 -24.60 16.28 -1.34
N ILE A 337 -25.42 16.85 -0.46
CA ILE A 337 -25.65 18.30 -0.38
C ILE A 337 -24.36 19.04 -0.02
N VAL A 338 -23.63 18.56 0.99
CA VAL A 338 -22.35 19.18 1.41
C VAL A 338 -21.34 19.18 0.27
N LEU A 339 -21.20 18.07 -0.46
CA LEU A 339 -20.29 17.98 -1.61
C LEU A 339 -20.70 18.91 -2.75
N LEU A 340 -22.00 19.07 -3.01
CA LEU A 340 -22.51 20.03 -4.00
C LEU A 340 -22.21 21.47 -3.61
N LEU A 341 -22.44 21.84 -2.34
CA LEU A 341 -22.11 23.17 -1.83
C LEU A 341 -20.60 23.45 -1.88
N ALA A 342 -19.77 22.46 -1.51
CA ALA A 342 -18.32 22.56 -1.62
C ALA A 342 -17.88 22.74 -3.08
N ARG A 343 -18.46 21.98 -4.02
CA ARG A 343 -18.18 22.14 -5.46
C ARG A 343 -18.58 23.52 -5.96
N LEU A 344 -19.75 24.03 -5.56
CA LEU A 344 -20.20 25.36 -5.95
C LEU A 344 -19.29 26.46 -5.39
N GLY A 345 -18.90 26.35 -4.11
CA GLY A 345 -17.96 27.29 -3.48
C GLY A 345 -16.58 27.28 -4.14
N LEU A 346 -16.06 26.09 -4.48
CA LEU A 346 -14.80 25.96 -5.22
C LEU A 346 -14.89 26.58 -6.62
N ARG A 347 -16.00 26.36 -7.34
CA ARG A 347 -16.22 26.93 -8.67
C ARG A 347 -16.31 28.47 -8.60
N TYR A 348 -17.05 28.98 -7.63
CA TYR A 348 -17.23 30.43 -7.43
C TYR A 348 -15.90 31.10 -7.03
N GLY A 349 -15.16 30.52 -6.09
CA GLY A 349 -13.85 31.02 -5.67
C GLY A 349 -12.78 30.94 -6.77
N TRP A 350 -12.84 29.93 -7.64
CA TRP A 350 -11.92 29.83 -8.78
C TRP A 350 -12.23 30.86 -9.86
N GLN A 351 -13.51 31.14 -10.13
CA GLN A 351 -13.93 32.18 -11.07
C GLN A 351 -13.52 33.58 -10.59
N ASN A 352 -13.72 33.90 -9.31
CA ASN A 352 -13.32 35.21 -8.76
C ASN A 352 -11.80 35.46 -8.81
N ARG A 353 -10.98 34.41 -8.66
CA ARG A 353 -9.51 34.53 -8.81
C ARG A 353 -9.08 34.75 -10.26
N GLN A 354 -9.84 34.25 -11.24
CA GLN A 354 -9.54 34.52 -12.65
C GLN A 354 -9.88 35.97 -13.02
N THR A 355 -10.98 36.52 -12.50
CA THR A 355 -11.37 37.92 -12.75
C THR A 355 -10.38 38.92 -12.13
N GLU A 356 -9.93 38.71 -10.87
CA GLU A 356 -8.89 39.55 -10.24
C GLU A 356 -7.55 39.55 -11.01
N ASN A 357 -7.13 38.38 -11.53
CA ASN A 357 -5.89 38.27 -12.32
C ASN A 357 -6.00 38.86 -13.74
N THR A 358 -7.22 39.10 -14.23
CA THR A 358 -7.46 39.71 -15.55
C THR A 358 -7.50 41.24 -15.43
N GLU A 359 -8.06 41.78 -14.35
CA GLU A 359 -8.07 43.24 -14.08
C GLU A 359 -6.68 43.78 -13.72
N THR A 360 -5.84 43.00 -13.02
CA THR A 360 -4.46 43.38 -12.67
C THR A 360 -3.46 43.30 -13.83
N ASN A 361 -3.79 42.62 -14.93
CA ASN A 361 -2.96 42.59 -16.15
C ASN A 361 -3.33 43.69 -17.17
N HIS A 362 -4.41 44.44 -16.92
CA HIS A 362 -4.90 45.53 -17.77
C HIS A 362 -4.75 46.93 -17.14
N ALA A 363 -4.17 47.01 -15.94
CA ALA A 363 -3.68 48.24 -15.32
C ALA A 363 -2.15 48.24 -15.37
#